data_AF-A0A6A1UQS0-F1
#
_entry.id   AF-A0A6A1UQS0-F1
#
_cell.length_a   1.000
_cell.length_b   1.000
_cell.length_c   1.000
_cell.angle_alpha   90.00
_cell.angle_beta   90.00
_cell.angle_gamma   90.00
#
_symmetry.space_group_name_H-M   'P 1'
#
loop_
_entity.id
_entity.type
_entity.pdbx_description
1 polymer ?
#
loop_
_entity_poly.entity_id
_entity_poly.type
_entity_poly.pdbx_seq_one_letter_code
_entity_poly.pdbx_strand_id
1 'polypeptide(L)'
;MEVFSSYSSDSSVALISSWSLIPCDFDVAVRTSFSMGAAILYDSNGAIFRAWTESFETTDPLIGEAAAARLALSKLADLKLSSLLFQGDSASVMECILLSQLQGSSASKLFSWKIASLILSLHPFLLSIPFFYPSKIP
;
A
#
# COMPACT_ATOMS: atom_id res chain seq x y z
N MET A 1 24.09 -12.10 28.93
CA MET A 1 23.27 -10.96 29.39
C MET A 1 21.98 -11.04 28.59
N GLU A 2 21.01 -11.76 29.12
CA GLU A 2 19.69 -11.93 28.52
C GLU A 2 18.77 -10.83 29.07
N VAL A 3 18.04 -10.15 28.19
CA VAL A 3 16.99 -9.22 28.60
C VAL A 3 15.68 -9.74 28.01
N PHE A 4 14.87 -10.32 28.89
CA PHE A 4 13.44 -10.57 28.64
C PHE A 4 12.70 -9.23 28.60
N SER A 5 11.83 -9.05 27.61
CA SER A 5 10.82 -7.99 27.63
C SER A 5 9.42 -8.61 27.43
N SER A 6 8.49 -8.07 28.19
CA SER A 6 7.24 -8.63 28.70
C SER A 6 6.18 -9.00 27.66
N TYR A 7 5.50 -10.13 27.92
CA TYR A 7 4.28 -10.60 27.26
C TYR A 7 3.10 -9.64 27.50
N SER A 8 2.51 -9.13 26.42
CA SER A 8 1.14 -8.59 26.41
C SER A 8 0.17 -9.72 26.09
N SER A 9 -0.87 -9.89 26.90
CA SER A 9 -1.87 -10.96 26.80
C SER A 9 -2.94 -10.67 25.75
N ASP A 10 -2.52 -10.45 24.51
CA ASP A 10 -3.40 -10.45 23.35
C ASP A 10 -2.77 -11.30 22.25
N SER A 11 -3.14 -12.59 22.24
CA SER A 11 -2.55 -13.67 21.45
C SER A 11 -2.59 -13.41 19.95
N SER A 12 -3.43 -12.48 19.51
CA SER A 12 -3.62 -12.06 18.12
C SER A 12 -2.53 -11.10 17.65
N VAL A 13 -1.93 -10.34 18.57
CA VAL A 13 -1.01 -9.23 18.29
C VAL A 13 0.45 -9.67 18.42
N ALA A 14 0.73 -10.70 19.22
CA ALA A 14 2.08 -11.18 19.51
C ALA A 14 2.72 -12.08 18.41
N LEU A 15 1.94 -12.63 17.48
CA LEU A 15 2.44 -13.55 16.45
C LEU A 15 3.03 -12.85 15.20
N ILE A 16 2.96 -11.52 15.13
CA ILE A 16 3.57 -10.73 14.04
C ILE A 16 5.04 -10.39 14.36
N SER A 17 5.55 -10.78 15.54
CA SER A 17 6.88 -10.39 16.02
C SER A 17 8.06 -11.13 15.37
N SER A 18 7.85 -12.14 14.52
CA SER A 18 8.92 -12.83 13.79
C SER A 18 8.88 -12.67 12.26
N TRP A 19 7.95 -11.87 11.75
CA TRP A 19 7.90 -11.44 10.36
C TRP A 19 7.91 -9.91 10.37
N SER A 20 9.05 -9.28 10.04
CA SER A 20 9.14 -7.83 9.99
C SER A 20 8.32 -7.31 8.80
N LEU A 21 7.02 -7.16 9.02
CA LEU A 21 6.09 -6.56 8.08
C LEU A 21 6.46 -5.08 7.96
N ILE A 22 6.86 -4.64 6.78
CA ILE A 22 7.36 -3.28 6.56
C ILE A 22 6.16 -2.42 6.17
N PRO A 23 5.80 -1.38 6.95
CA PRO A 23 4.66 -0.52 6.62
C PRO A 23 5.00 0.44 5.48
N CYS A 24 4.07 0.61 4.55
CA CYS A 24 4.08 1.69 3.58
C CYS A 24 2.70 2.34 3.51
N ASP A 25 2.64 3.63 3.84
CA ASP A 25 1.43 4.44 3.71
C ASP A 25 1.45 5.17 2.37
N PHE A 26 0.29 5.41 1.77
CA PHE A 26 0.11 6.33 0.66
C PHE A 26 -1.16 7.16 0.85
N ASP A 27 -1.16 8.34 0.25
CA ASP A 27 -2.29 9.28 0.29
C ASP A 27 -2.21 10.25 -0.91
N VAL A 28 -3.32 10.91 -1.23
CA VAL A 28 -3.37 11.99 -2.22
C VAL A 28 -3.96 13.29 -1.66
N ALA A 29 -3.28 14.40 -1.94
CA ALA A 29 -3.83 15.73 -1.75
C ALA A 29 -4.33 16.30 -3.08
N VAL A 30 -5.62 16.59 -3.19
CA VAL A 30 -6.22 17.15 -4.41
C VAL A 30 -6.27 18.67 -4.38
N ARG A 31 -5.86 19.32 -5.49
CA ARG A 31 -5.96 20.76 -5.74
C ARG A 31 -6.90 21.02 -6.92
N THR A 32 -7.08 22.29 -7.26
CA THR A 32 -7.99 22.73 -8.32
C THR A 32 -7.53 22.37 -9.74
N SER A 33 -6.22 22.13 -9.94
CA SER A 33 -5.65 21.84 -11.27
C SER A 33 -4.77 20.59 -11.34
N PHE A 34 -4.45 19.99 -10.19
CA PHE A 34 -3.63 18.78 -10.09
C PHE A 34 -3.88 18.10 -8.75
N SER A 35 -3.25 16.96 -8.56
CA SER A 35 -3.17 16.28 -7.27
C SER A 35 -1.73 15.90 -6.96
N MET A 36 -1.41 15.74 -5.68
CA MET A 36 -0.11 15.31 -5.19
C MET A 36 -0.26 13.98 -4.47
N GLY A 37 0.33 12.92 -5.02
CA GLY A 37 0.47 11.66 -4.30
C GLY A 37 1.69 11.69 -3.38
N ALA A 38 1.58 11.04 -2.24
CA ALA A 38 2.69 10.75 -1.35
C ALA A 38 2.72 9.26 -1.00
N ALA A 39 3.91 8.73 -0.76
CA ALA A 39 4.13 7.40 -0.26
C ALA A 39 5.27 7.40 0.77
N ILE A 40 5.08 6.78 1.93
CA ILE A 40 6.03 6.75 3.04
C ILE A 40 6.28 5.31 3.44
N LEU A 41 7.53 4.87 3.35
CA LEU A 41 7.99 3.56 3.80
C LEU A 41 8.70 3.72 5.15
N TYR A 42 8.35 2.86 6.11
CA TYR A 42 8.94 2.87 7.44
C TYR A 42 9.93 1.71 7.63
N ASP A 43 10.82 1.83 8.61
CA ASP A 43 11.64 0.71 9.07
C ASP A 43 10.91 -0.11 10.16
N SER A 44 11.57 -1.15 10.67
CA SER A 44 11.03 -2.01 11.73
C SER A 44 10.82 -1.30 13.08
N ASN A 45 11.38 -0.10 13.26
CA ASN A 45 11.24 0.71 14.47
C ASN A 45 10.14 1.78 14.31
N GLY A 46 9.47 1.81 13.15
CA GLY A 46 8.47 2.83 12.82
C GLY A 46 9.09 4.18 12.42
N ALA A 47 10.40 4.25 12.17
CA ALA A 47 11.03 5.45 11.64
C ALA A 47 10.83 5.53 10.11
N ILE A 48 10.69 6.75 9.57
CA ILE A 48 10.62 6.95 8.12
C ILE A 48 11.94 6.49 7.49
N PHE A 49 11.86 5.47 6.64
CA PHE A 49 13.00 4.96 5.89
C PHE A 49 13.12 5.64 4.53
N ARG A 50 11.99 5.80 3.81
CA ARG A 50 11.92 6.49 2.51
C ARG A 50 10.59 7.21 2.37
N ALA A 51 10.59 8.28 1.59
CA ALA A 51 9.38 8.98 1.18
C ALA A 51 9.47 9.38 -0.29
N TRP A 52 8.34 9.33 -0.98
CA TRP A 52 8.21 9.72 -2.39
C TRP A 52 6.98 10.58 -2.59
N THR A 53 7.08 11.49 -3.56
CA THR A 53 5.96 12.32 -4.00
C THR A 53 5.93 12.40 -5.52
N GLU A 54 4.73 12.56 -6.08
CA GLU A 54 4.53 12.77 -7.52
C GLU A 54 3.30 13.65 -7.73
N SER A 55 3.39 14.57 -8.69
CA SER A 55 2.24 15.37 -9.14
C SER A 55 1.49 14.62 -10.25
N PHE A 56 0.17 14.58 -10.17
CA PHE A 56 -0.67 13.98 -11.20
C PHE A 56 -1.60 15.02 -11.83
N GLU A 57 -1.73 14.97 -13.16
CA GLU A 57 -2.66 15.79 -13.94
C GLU A 57 -4.11 15.26 -13.82
N THR A 58 -4.59 15.16 -12.58
CA THR A 58 -5.97 14.79 -12.26
C THR A 58 -6.45 15.57 -11.04
N THR A 59 -7.72 15.90 -11.05
CA THR A 59 -8.44 16.50 -9.91
C THR A 59 -9.52 15.56 -9.36
N ASP A 60 -9.65 14.34 -9.89
CA ASP A 60 -10.56 13.33 -9.37
C ASP A 60 -9.88 12.62 -8.18
N PRO A 61 -10.44 12.71 -6.95
CA PRO A 61 -9.82 12.11 -5.78
C PRO A 61 -9.59 10.61 -5.93
N LEU A 62 -10.54 9.86 -6.48
CA LEU A 62 -10.41 8.41 -6.61
C LEU A 62 -9.28 8.02 -7.58
N ILE A 63 -9.12 8.77 -8.67
CA ILE A 63 -8.00 8.58 -9.60
C ILE A 63 -6.67 8.95 -8.92
N GLY A 64 -6.66 10.04 -8.15
CA GLY A 64 -5.49 10.48 -7.39
C GLY A 64 -5.00 9.43 -6.39
N GLU A 65 -5.93 8.81 -5.65
CA GLU A 65 -5.63 7.75 -4.68
C GLU A 65 -5.03 6.52 -5.37
N ALA A 66 -5.64 6.07 -6.46
CA ALA A 66 -5.12 4.95 -7.24
C ALA A 66 -3.74 5.26 -7.86
N ALA A 67 -3.49 6.52 -8.24
CA ALA A 67 -2.20 6.97 -8.73
C ALA A 67 -1.13 7.01 -7.62
N ALA A 68 -1.48 7.45 -6.40
CA ALA A 68 -0.61 7.42 -5.23
C ALA A 68 -0.24 5.98 -4.84
N ALA A 69 -1.21 5.06 -4.87
CA ALA A 69 -0.94 3.63 -4.68
C ALA A 69 0.04 3.07 -5.74
N ARG A 70 -0.13 3.46 -7.01
CA ARG A 70 0.78 3.09 -8.10
C ARG A 70 2.18 3.65 -7.90
N LEU A 71 2.29 4.92 -7.50
CA LEU A 71 3.57 5.54 -7.13
C LEU A 71 4.26 4.68 -6.08
N ALA A 72 3.60 4.41 -4.95
CA ALA A 72 4.16 3.63 -3.86
C ALA A 72 4.68 2.26 -4.34
N LEU A 73 3.83 1.45 -4.96
CA LEU A 73 4.22 0.11 -5.42
C LEU A 73 5.34 0.12 -6.46
N SER A 74 5.34 1.10 -7.37
CA SER A 74 6.41 1.22 -8.37
C SER A 74 7.77 1.48 -7.74
N LYS A 75 7.82 2.26 -6.64
CA LYS A 75 9.07 2.54 -5.90
C LYS A 75 9.51 1.37 -5.03
N LEU A 76 8.55 0.61 -4.49
CA LEU A 76 8.82 -0.55 -3.64
C LEU A 76 9.32 -1.75 -4.44
N ALA A 77 8.92 -1.88 -5.71
CA ALA A 77 9.35 -2.94 -6.60
C ALA A 77 10.89 -3.03 -6.73
N ASP A 78 11.58 -1.89 -6.66
CA ASP A 78 13.05 -1.81 -6.73
C ASP A 78 13.74 -2.29 -5.44
N LEU A 79 13.02 -2.39 -4.33
CA LEU A 79 13.58 -2.68 -3.00
C LEU A 79 13.62 -4.16 -2.63
N LYS A 80 13.06 -5.05 -3.47
CA LYS A 80 13.03 -6.51 -3.25
C LYS A 80 12.55 -6.91 -1.84
N LEU A 81 11.49 -6.27 -1.38
CA LEU A 81 10.93 -6.52 -0.05
C LEU A 81 10.33 -7.93 0.02
N SER A 82 10.56 -8.63 1.12
CA SER A 82 9.93 -9.92 1.39
C SER A 82 8.49 -9.78 1.87
N SER A 83 8.20 -8.72 2.63
CA SER A 83 6.94 -8.49 3.33
C SER A 83 6.57 -7.02 3.36
N LEU A 84 5.32 -6.69 3.03
CA LEU A 84 4.80 -5.33 2.95
C LEU A 84 3.40 -5.24 3.56
N LEU A 85 3.21 -4.31 4.50
CA LEU A 85 1.90 -3.80 4.89
C LEU A 85 1.63 -2.54 4.07
N PHE A 86 0.71 -2.64 3.12
CA PHE A 86 0.42 -1.57 2.18
C PHE A 86 -0.87 -0.86 2.57
N GLN A 87 -0.79 0.44 2.88
CA GLN A 87 -1.84 1.15 3.59
C GLN A 87 -2.28 2.43 2.88
N GLY A 88 -3.59 2.64 2.84
CA GLY A 88 -4.24 3.87 2.39
C GLY A 88 -5.62 4.00 3.02
N ASP A 89 -6.23 5.18 2.97
CA ASP A 89 -7.53 5.46 3.59
C ASP A 89 -8.72 5.27 2.63
N SER A 90 -8.47 5.27 1.32
CA SER A 90 -9.47 5.06 0.28
C SER A 90 -9.96 3.61 0.22
N ALA A 91 -11.09 3.33 0.86
CA ALA A 91 -11.70 2.01 0.91
C ALA A 91 -11.91 1.39 -0.49
N SER A 92 -12.35 2.20 -1.46
CA SER A 92 -12.57 1.73 -2.84
C SER A 92 -11.27 1.32 -3.53
N VAL A 93 -10.16 2.03 -3.29
CA VAL A 93 -8.85 1.66 -3.85
C VAL A 93 -8.32 0.42 -3.16
N MET A 94 -8.37 0.35 -1.83
CA MET A 94 -7.90 -0.81 -1.07
C MET A 94 -8.67 -2.09 -1.42
N GLU A 95 -9.99 -2.00 -1.60
CA GLU A 95 -10.81 -3.14 -2.06
C GLU A 95 -10.41 -3.59 -3.47
N CYS A 96 -10.20 -2.67 -4.41
CA CYS A 96 -9.76 -3.01 -5.76
C CYS A 96 -8.37 -3.66 -5.76
N ILE A 97 -7.44 -3.20 -4.92
CA ILE A 97 -6.11 -3.80 -4.76
C ILE A 97 -6.23 -5.23 -4.22
N LEU A 98 -7.02 -5.44 -3.16
CA LEU A 98 -7.26 -6.76 -2.58
C LEU A 98 -7.87 -7.73 -3.61
N LEU A 99 -8.89 -7.29 -4.34
CA LEU A 99 -9.50 -8.09 -5.41
C LEU A 99 -8.51 -8.40 -6.55
N SER A 100 -7.67 -7.42 -6.93
CA SER A 100 -6.61 -7.63 -7.92
C SER A 100 -5.58 -8.66 -7.45
N GLN A 101 -5.26 -8.70 -6.15
CA GLN A 101 -4.37 -9.68 -5.57
C GLN A 101 -4.98 -11.09 -5.57
N LEU A 102 -6.27 -11.21 -5.22
CA LEU A 102 -6.95 -12.50 -5.08
C LEU A 102 -7.39 -13.12 -6.41
N GLN A 103 -7.80 -12.30 -7.38
CA GLN A 103 -8.45 -12.76 -8.62
C GLN A 103 -7.69 -12.37 -9.90
N GLY A 104 -6.58 -11.63 -9.79
CA GLY A 104 -5.79 -11.18 -10.94
C GLY A 104 -6.60 -10.34 -11.93
N SER A 105 -6.33 -10.51 -13.22
CA SER A 105 -7.00 -9.77 -14.32
C SER A 105 -8.51 -10.03 -14.43
N SER A 106 -9.01 -11.13 -13.84
CA SER A 106 -10.45 -11.46 -13.83
C SER A 106 -11.27 -10.51 -12.95
N ALA A 107 -10.63 -9.80 -12.01
CA ALA A 107 -11.26 -8.83 -11.11
C ALA A 107 -11.73 -7.54 -11.82
N SER A 108 -11.28 -7.29 -13.05
CA SER A 108 -11.54 -6.05 -13.80
C SER A 108 -13.02 -5.66 -13.94
N LYS A 109 -13.94 -6.64 -13.90
CA LYS A 109 -15.39 -6.41 -13.95
C LYS A 109 -15.98 -5.83 -12.66
N LEU A 110 -15.25 -5.96 -11.55
CA LEU A 110 -15.67 -5.49 -10.22
C LEU A 110 -15.10 -4.10 -9.90
N PHE A 111 -14.11 -3.63 -10.67
CA PHE A 111 -13.47 -2.35 -10.44
C PHE A 111 -14.34 -1.20 -10.96
N SER A 112 -14.27 -0.06 -10.26
CA SER A 112 -14.71 1.19 -10.85
C SER A 112 -13.93 1.44 -12.14
N TRP A 113 -14.65 1.67 -13.24
CA TRP A 113 -14.06 1.90 -14.56
C TRP A 113 -13.05 3.06 -14.56
N LYS A 114 -13.18 4.02 -13.65
CA LYS A 114 -12.28 5.17 -13.50
C LYS A 114 -10.84 4.77 -13.15
N ILE A 115 -10.68 3.73 -12.35
CA ILE A 115 -9.37 3.32 -11.80
C ILE A 115 -8.93 1.93 -12.26
N ALA A 116 -9.78 1.21 -13.01
CA ALA A 116 -9.50 -0.17 -13.41
C ALA A 116 -8.13 -0.34 -14.09
N SER A 117 -7.76 0.58 -15.00
CA SER A 117 -6.44 0.54 -15.68
C SER A 117 -5.28 0.76 -14.70
N LEU A 118 -5.41 1.70 -13.76
CA LEU A 118 -4.42 1.96 -12.73
C LEU A 118 -4.25 0.74 -11.81
N ILE A 119 -5.35 0.16 -11.33
CA ILE A 119 -5.31 -1.02 -10.47
C ILE A 119 -4.68 -2.22 -11.19
N LEU A 120 -5.07 -2.48 -12.45
CA LEU A 120 -4.48 -3.56 -13.23
C LEU A 120 -2.97 -3.36 -13.48
N SER A 121 -2.52 -2.10 -13.60
CA SER A 121 -1.09 -1.79 -13.72
C SER A 121 -0.28 -2.14 -12.47
N LEU A 122 -0.92 -2.35 -11.32
CA LEU A 122 -0.26 -2.75 -10.07
C LEU A 122 0.14 -4.22 -10.04
N HIS A 123 -0.51 -5.05 -10.86
CA HIS A 123 -0.38 -6.51 -10.80
C HIS A 123 1.08 -7.01 -10.85
N PRO A 124 1.98 -6.50 -11.70
CA PRO A 124 3.38 -6.92 -11.70
C PRO A 124 4.08 -6.65 -10.36
N PHE A 125 3.73 -5.55 -9.68
CA PHE A 125 4.31 -5.18 -8.39
C PHE A 125 3.76 -6.05 -7.25
N LEU A 126 2.45 -6.31 -7.27
CA LEU A 126 1.81 -7.19 -6.29
C LEU A 126 2.43 -8.60 -6.30
N LEU A 127 2.74 -9.12 -7.49
CA LEU A 127 3.39 -10.42 -7.64
C LEU A 127 4.88 -10.41 -7.27
N SER A 128 5.52 -9.24 -7.22
CA SER A 128 6.95 -9.13 -6.88
C SER A 128 7.23 -9.23 -5.38
N ILE A 129 6.20 -9.10 -4.53
CA ILE A 129 6.30 -9.09 -3.07
C ILE A 129 5.62 -10.35 -2.54
N PRO A 130 6.38 -11.34 -2.01
CA PRO A 130 5.81 -12.63 -1.60
C PRO A 130 4.71 -12.51 -0.55
N PHE A 131 4.89 -11.61 0.42
CA PHE A 131 3.95 -11.40 1.51
C PHE A 131 3.40 -9.97 1.45
N PHE A 132 2.31 -9.80 0.69
CA PHE A 132 1.65 -8.51 0.48
C PHE A 132 0.33 -8.45 1.25
N TYR A 133 0.19 -7.44 2.12
CA TYR A 133 -0.99 -7.25 2.97
C TYR A 133 -1.58 -5.85 2.75
N PRO A 134 -2.62 -5.72 1.91
CA PRO A 134 -3.34 -4.45 1.78
C PRO A 134 -4.19 -4.22 3.04
N SER A 135 -4.12 -3.03 3.62
CA SER A 135 -4.90 -2.66 4.82
C SER A 135 -5.40 -1.22 4.73
N LYS A 136 -6.66 -1.00 5.11
CA LYS A 136 -7.22 0.36 5.17
C LYS A 136 -6.77 1.03 6.47
N ILE A 137 -6.30 2.28 6.40
CA ILE A 137 -6.11 3.11 7.60
C ILE A 137 -7.50 3.55 8.11
N PRO A 138 -7.78 3.46 9.43
CA PRO A 138 -9.06 3.83 10.02
C PRO A 138 -9.52 5.26 9.68
#